data_AF-A0A6A7G7V7-F1
#
_entry.id   AF-A0A6A7G7V7-F1
#
_cell.length_a   1.000
_cell.length_b   1.000
_cell.length_c   1.000
_cell.angle_alpha   90.00
_cell.angle_beta   90.00
_cell.angle_gamma   90.00
#
_symmetry.space_group_name_H-M   'P 1'
#
loop_
_entity.id
_entity.type
_entity.pdbx_description
1 polymer ?
#
loop_
_entity_poly.entity_id
_entity_poly.type
_entity_poly.pdbx_seq_one_letter_code
_entity_poly.pdbx_strand_id
1 'polypeptide(L)'
;KNPKISYSGPLTVLINRYSASASEIFAAALQDYNRAIIIGEPSFGKGTVQQNRRIARFYDQDAETIGSVQYTIAKFYRITGGSTQNKGVTPDILFPSAVDPDETGESLEKNALPWDKVRKTNYTQWVSLDTKIAQLKIKNKARIKKEIEFSYLAEDIAQYQREKDTKTISLVEKVRITKQEKNEKEGLKRINERLKRAGLKEVKSIDDIPKDFEISDIFLIEAGHITLDFSKL
;
A
#
# COMPACT_ATOMS: atom_id res chain seq x y z
N LYS A 1 7.54 -19.64 27.12
CA LYS A 1 8.44 -18.50 26.78
C LYS A 1 7.74 -17.23 27.22
N ASN A 2 8.30 -16.51 28.19
CA ASN A 2 7.79 -15.23 28.66
C ASN A 2 7.93 -14.20 27.52
N PRO A 3 6.86 -13.68 26.90
CA PRO A 3 6.99 -12.78 25.77
C PRO A 3 7.30 -11.39 26.33
N LYS A 4 8.57 -11.17 26.68
CA LYS A 4 9.05 -9.81 26.93
C LYS A 4 8.85 -9.02 25.63
N ILE A 5 8.21 -7.87 25.75
CA ILE A 5 7.99 -6.94 24.65
C ILE A 5 9.37 -6.47 24.16
N SER A 6 9.74 -6.85 22.94
CA SER A 6 11.07 -6.53 22.38
C SER A 6 11.24 -5.05 22.05
N TYR A 7 10.14 -4.34 21.79
CA TYR A 7 10.14 -2.91 21.48
C TYR A 7 8.89 -2.23 22.03
N SER A 8 9.07 -1.21 22.86
CA SER A 8 7.99 -0.41 23.47
C SER A 8 7.92 1.03 22.95
N GLY A 9 8.84 1.42 22.05
CA GLY A 9 8.89 2.77 21.50
C GLY A 9 7.77 3.06 20.50
N PRO A 10 7.65 4.34 20.06
CA PRO A 10 6.76 4.78 19.00
C PRO A 10 6.92 3.92 17.75
N LEU A 11 5.82 3.33 17.27
CA LEU A 11 5.82 2.42 16.14
C LEU A 11 4.82 2.91 15.09
N THR A 12 5.23 2.89 13.83
CA THR A 12 4.37 3.09 12.68
C THR A 12 4.47 1.86 11.77
N VAL A 13 3.44 1.62 10.97
CA VAL A 13 3.43 0.54 9.97
C VAL A 13 2.97 1.14 8.64
N LEU A 14 3.86 1.12 7.65
CA LEU A 14 3.55 1.56 6.29
C LEU A 14 2.94 0.40 5.50
N ILE A 15 1.75 0.61 4.96
CA ILE A 15 1.03 -0.36 4.12
C ILE A 15 0.57 0.29 2.81
N ASN A 16 0.26 -0.54 1.83
CA ASN A 16 -0.29 -0.12 0.54
C ASN A 16 -1.38 -1.09 0.08
N ARG A 17 -1.99 -0.82 -1.09
CA ARG A 17 -3.04 -1.67 -1.67
C ARG A 17 -2.66 -3.12 -1.93
N TYR A 18 -1.36 -3.44 -1.97
CA TYR A 18 -0.85 -4.80 -2.18
C TYR A 18 -0.50 -5.52 -0.88
N SER A 19 -0.60 -4.85 0.26
CA SER A 19 -0.44 -5.48 1.57
C SER A 19 -1.62 -6.44 1.78
N ALA A 20 -1.34 -7.73 1.91
CA ALA A 20 -2.38 -8.76 1.91
C ALA A 20 -2.14 -9.84 2.99
N SER A 21 -3.22 -10.47 3.45
CA SER A 21 -3.17 -11.66 4.32
C SER A 21 -2.40 -11.41 5.63
N ALA A 22 -1.24 -12.03 5.84
CA ALA A 22 -0.48 -11.91 7.09
C ALA A 22 -0.11 -10.46 7.43
N SER A 23 0.20 -9.63 6.43
CA SER A 23 0.49 -8.21 6.63
C SER A 23 -0.72 -7.45 7.19
N GLU A 24 -1.93 -7.84 6.79
CA GLU A 24 -3.18 -7.22 7.25
C GLU A 24 -3.51 -7.66 8.67
N ILE A 25 -3.28 -8.93 9.02
CA ILE A 25 -3.41 -9.41 10.40
C ILE A 25 -2.47 -8.64 11.33
N PHE A 26 -1.22 -8.46 10.90
CA PHE A 26 -0.22 -7.71 11.65
C PHE A 26 -0.61 -6.24 11.85
N ALA A 27 -0.93 -5.54 10.75
CA ALA A 27 -1.33 -4.13 10.79
C ALA A 27 -2.63 -3.92 11.60
N ALA A 28 -3.65 -4.75 11.37
CA ALA A 28 -4.91 -4.66 12.09
C ALA A 28 -4.75 -4.90 13.59
N ALA A 29 -3.95 -5.89 14.00
CA ALA A 29 -3.68 -6.14 15.41
C ALA A 29 -2.99 -4.94 16.06
N LEU A 30 -1.94 -4.40 15.43
CA LEU A 30 -1.24 -3.24 15.96
C LEU A 30 -2.13 -1.99 16.04
N GLN A 31 -3.03 -1.81 15.07
CA GLN A 31 -4.03 -0.75 15.08
C GLN A 31 -5.05 -0.95 16.21
N ASP A 32 -5.64 -2.15 16.33
CA ASP A 32 -6.69 -2.44 17.31
C ASP A 32 -6.19 -2.30 18.75
N TYR A 33 -4.95 -2.68 19.01
CA TYR A 33 -4.29 -2.52 20.31
C TYR A 33 -3.82 -1.07 20.58
N ASN A 34 -3.96 -0.15 19.62
CA ASN A 34 -3.31 1.17 19.63
C ASN A 34 -1.80 1.06 19.91
N ARG A 35 -1.15 0.02 19.37
CA ARG A 35 0.28 -0.19 19.53
C ARG A 35 1.08 0.55 18.46
N ALA A 36 0.55 0.68 17.25
CA ALA A 36 1.20 1.40 16.17
C ALA A 36 0.21 2.27 15.40
N ILE A 37 0.72 3.30 14.72
CA ILE A 37 -0.04 4.10 13.77
C ILE A 37 0.16 3.52 12.36
N ILE A 38 -0.94 3.20 11.69
CA ILE A 38 -0.94 2.67 10.33
C ILE A 38 -0.95 3.82 9.32
N ILE A 39 -0.06 3.78 8.34
CA ILE A 39 0.17 4.85 7.35
C ILE A 39 0.12 4.25 5.94
N GLY A 40 -0.38 5.01 4.97
CA GLY A 40 -0.27 4.67 3.55
C GLY A 40 -1.63 4.54 2.87
N GLU A 41 -1.86 3.43 2.16
CA GLU A 41 -3.12 3.17 1.44
C GLU A 41 -3.92 2.03 2.09
N PRO A 42 -5.26 1.98 1.94
CA PRO A 42 -6.03 0.80 2.31
C PRO A 42 -5.44 -0.48 1.72
N SER A 43 -5.35 -1.53 2.53
CA SER A 43 -4.75 -2.81 2.14
C SER A 43 -5.70 -3.67 1.28
N PHE A 44 -5.20 -4.79 0.77
CA PHE A 44 -5.85 -5.58 -0.28
C PHE A 44 -7.22 -6.18 0.10
N GLY A 45 -7.42 -6.55 1.37
CA GLY A 45 -8.65 -7.16 1.85
C GLY A 45 -8.70 -8.69 1.76
N LYS A 46 -7.55 -9.38 1.75
CA LYS A 46 -7.51 -10.84 1.69
C LYS A 46 -7.76 -11.43 3.08
N GLY A 47 -9.03 -11.70 3.40
CA GLY A 47 -9.52 -12.15 4.71
C GLY A 47 -9.61 -13.67 4.92
N THR A 48 -9.03 -14.46 4.02
CA THR A 48 -9.16 -15.93 3.99
C THR A 48 -7.81 -16.65 4.11
N VAL A 49 -7.87 -17.87 4.66
CA VAL A 49 -6.74 -18.80 4.73
C VAL A 49 -6.99 -19.96 3.77
N GLN A 50 -6.01 -20.19 2.89
CA GLN A 50 -6.00 -21.34 2.00
C GLN A 50 -5.11 -22.44 2.54
N GLN A 51 -5.51 -23.68 2.29
CA GLN A 51 -4.70 -24.86 2.54
C GLN A 51 -4.32 -25.52 1.23
N ASN A 52 -3.02 -25.81 1.06
CA ASN A 52 -2.54 -26.64 -0.02
C ASN A 52 -2.55 -28.12 0.42
N ARG A 53 -3.13 -29.00 -0.41
CA ARG A 53 -3.15 -30.45 -0.19
C ARG A 53 -2.70 -31.17 -1.44
N ARG A 54 -1.72 -32.07 -1.28
CA ARG A 54 -1.36 -33.03 -2.33
C ARG A 54 -2.55 -33.94 -2.61
N ILE A 55 -2.81 -34.20 -3.88
CA ILE A 55 -3.86 -35.13 -4.32
C ILE A 55 -3.37 -36.57 -4.18
N ALA A 56 -2.06 -36.78 -4.37
CA ALA A 56 -1.41 -38.08 -4.26
C ALA A 56 -1.73 -38.77 -2.94
N ARG A 57 -2.00 -40.07 -3.03
CA ARG A 57 -2.22 -40.98 -1.90
C ARG A 57 -0.98 -41.83 -1.66
N PHE A 58 -0.89 -42.42 -0.48
CA PHE A 58 0.29 -43.17 -0.04
C PHE A 58 0.64 -44.38 -0.91
N TYR A 59 -0.32 -44.88 -1.69
CA TYR A 59 -0.17 -46.06 -2.56
C TYR A 59 0.04 -45.68 -4.05
N ASP A 60 0.08 -44.39 -4.39
CA ASP A 60 0.32 -43.96 -5.75
C ASP A 60 1.82 -44.09 -6.08
N GLN A 61 2.15 -44.82 -7.15
CA GLN A 61 3.54 -45.05 -7.54
C GLN A 61 4.23 -43.79 -8.09
N ASP A 62 3.45 -42.89 -8.70
CA ASP A 62 3.93 -41.61 -9.26
C ASP A 62 3.50 -40.40 -8.43
N ALA A 63 3.48 -40.53 -7.10
CA ALA A 63 2.94 -39.52 -6.18
C ALA A 63 3.50 -38.09 -6.38
N GLU A 64 4.70 -37.94 -6.94
CA GLU A 64 5.34 -36.64 -7.19
C GLU A 64 4.72 -35.87 -8.38
N THR A 65 4.08 -36.54 -9.33
CA THR A 65 3.54 -35.89 -10.55
C THR A 65 2.07 -35.50 -10.44
N ILE A 66 1.33 -36.05 -9.46
CA ILE A 66 -0.14 -35.94 -9.32
C ILE A 66 -0.58 -34.53 -8.87
N GLY A 67 0.34 -33.66 -8.45
CA GLY A 67 0.06 -32.26 -8.12
C GLY A 67 -0.72 -32.05 -6.82
N SER A 68 -1.33 -30.87 -6.68
CA SER A 68 -2.00 -30.43 -5.45
C SER A 68 -3.18 -29.51 -5.71
N VAL A 69 -4.11 -29.46 -4.74
CA VAL A 69 -5.23 -28.51 -4.72
C VAL A 69 -5.02 -27.46 -3.63
N GLN A 70 -5.44 -26.23 -3.91
CA GLN A 70 -5.48 -25.15 -2.92
C GLN A 70 -6.93 -24.70 -2.75
N TYR A 71 -7.41 -24.71 -1.51
CA TYR A 71 -8.79 -24.32 -1.20
C TYR A 71 -8.89 -23.56 0.12
N THR A 72 -9.90 -22.69 0.21
CA THR A 72 -10.17 -21.90 1.42
C THR A 72 -10.69 -22.78 2.55
N ILE A 73 -10.08 -22.69 3.72
CA ILE A 73 -10.46 -23.47 4.92
C ILE A 73 -10.93 -22.61 6.08
N ALA A 74 -10.62 -21.31 6.08
CA ALA A 74 -10.98 -20.41 7.17
C ALA A 74 -11.06 -18.95 6.70
N LYS A 75 -11.77 -18.15 7.50
CA LYS A 75 -11.70 -16.69 7.50
C LYS A 75 -11.00 -16.21 8.76
N PHE A 76 -10.29 -15.10 8.68
CA PHE A 76 -9.77 -14.44 9.87
C PHE A 76 -10.54 -13.16 10.21
N TYR A 77 -10.54 -12.86 11.50
CA TYR A 77 -11.26 -11.76 12.10
C TYR A 77 -10.32 -11.00 13.04
N ARG A 78 -10.47 -9.68 13.05
CA ARG A 78 -9.81 -8.77 13.98
C ARG A 78 -10.26 -9.07 15.41
N ILE A 79 -9.47 -8.62 16.39
CA ILE A 79 -9.85 -8.74 17.82
C ILE A 79 -11.11 -7.91 18.15
N THR A 80 -11.37 -6.88 17.36
CA THR A 80 -12.61 -6.08 17.38
C THR A 80 -13.82 -6.81 16.80
N GLY A 81 -13.63 -7.98 16.17
CA GLY A 81 -14.66 -8.85 15.61
C GLY A 81 -14.91 -8.68 14.11
N GLY A 82 -14.49 -7.58 13.48
CA GLY A 82 -14.63 -7.39 12.03
C GLY A 82 -13.63 -8.21 11.21
N SER A 83 -14.00 -8.72 10.04
CA SER A 83 -13.04 -9.31 9.10
C SER A 83 -12.27 -8.23 8.32
N THR A 84 -11.11 -8.57 7.77
CA THR A 84 -10.45 -7.78 6.72
C THR A 84 -10.96 -8.12 5.32
N GLN A 85 -11.76 -9.19 5.15
CA GLN A 85 -12.25 -9.63 3.85
C GLN A 85 -12.90 -8.47 3.07
N ASN A 86 -12.45 -8.21 1.85
CA ASN A 86 -12.90 -7.13 0.94
C ASN A 86 -12.66 -5.69 1.42
N LYS A 87 -12.34 -5.45 2.70
CA LYS A 87 -12.16 -4.10 3.28
C LYS A 87 -10.72 -3.75 3.63
N GLY A 88 -9.90 -4.77 3.86
CA GLY A 88 -8.54 -4.64 4.34
C GLY A 88 -8.42 -3.92 5.68
N VAL A 89 -7.31 -3.21 5.83
CA VAL A 89 -6.96 -2.34 6.95
C VAL A 89 -6.91 -0.92 6.40
N THR A 90 -7.80 -0.07 6.90
CA THR A 90 -7.77 1.37 6.60
C THR A 90 -6.68 2.04 7.45
N PRO A 91 -5.70 2.75 6.85
CA PRO A 91 -4.68 3.46 7.59
C PRO A 91 -5.26 4.55 8.49
N ASP A 92 -4.57 4.81 9.61
CA ASP A 92 -4.88 5.95 10.46
C ASP A 92 -4.56 7.26 9.74
N ILE A 93 -3.46 7.30 8.97
CA ILE A 93 -3.04 8.43 8.13
C ILE A 93 -2.95 7.96 6.68
N LEU A 94 -3.91 8.37 5.85
CA LEU A 94 -3.94 8.01 4.43
C LEU A 94 -2.99 8.88 3.61
N PHE A 95 -2.27 8.25 2.68
CA PHE A 95 -1.53 8.92 1.62
C PHE A 95 -2.38 9.09 0.35
N PRO A 96 -2.07 10.10 -0.49
CA PRO A 96 -2.73 10.28 -1.77
C PRO A 96 -2.53 9.05 -2.66
N SER A 97 -3.60 8.61 -3.32
CA SER A 97 -3.60 7.44 -4.19
C SER A 97 -4.35 7.74 -5.48
N ALA A 98 -3.89 7.16 -6.60
CA ALA A 98 -4.57 7.28 -7.88
C ALA A 98 -5.77 6.33 -7.99
N VAL A 99 -5.72 5.20 -7.31
CA VAL A 99 -6.74 4.14 -7.42
C VAL A 99 -7.66 4.22 -6.21
N ASP A 100 -8.97 4.25 -6.47
CA ASP A 100 -9.97 4.17 -5.42
C ASP A 100 -9.87 2.80 -4.72
N PRO A 101 -9.89 2.73 -3.38
CA PRO A 101 -9.95 1.45 -2.66
C PRO A 101 -11.06 0.51 -3.12
N ASP A 102 -12.18 1.04 -3.62
CA ASP A 102 -13.29 0.23 -4.15
C ASP A 102 -13.03 -0.27 -5.59
N GLU A 103 -12.02 0.27 -6.28
CA GLU A 103 -11.58 -0.12 -7.63
C GLU A 103 -10.38 -1.06 -7.62
N THR A 104 -10.02 -1.64 -6.47
CA THR A 104 -8.92 -2.59 -6.35
C THR A 104 -9.14 -3.59 -5.21
N GLY A 105 -8.24 -4.57 -5.08
CA GLY A 105 -8.23 -5.53 -3.98
C GLY A 105 -9.17 -6.72 -4.17
N GLU A 106 -9.31 -7.49 -3.09
CA GLU A 106 -10.10 -8.72 -3.02
C GLU A 106 -11.57 -8.50 -3.37
N SER A 107 -12.11 -7.29 -3.13
CA SER A 107 -13.51 -6.94 -3.41
C SER A 107 -13.90 -7.05 -4.88
N LEU A 108 -12.93 -6.92 -5.79
CA LEU A 108 -13.13 -7.05 -7.24
C LEU A 108 -12.93 -8.48 -7.76
N GLU A 109 -12.41 -9.38 -6.92
CA GLU A 109 -12.15 -10.75 -7.34
C GLU A 109 -13.45 -11.53 -7.53
N LYS A 110 -13.47 -12.37 -8.57
CA LYS A 110 -14.65 -13.16 -8.90
C LYS A 110 -14.95 -14.13 -7.76
N ASN A 111 -16.19 -14.10 -7.26
CA ASN A 111 -16.67 -14.94 -6.16
C ASN A 111 -15.89 -14.75 -4.85
N ALA A 112 -15.30 -13.58 -4.62
CA ALA A 112 -14.75 -13.23 -3.32
C ALA A 112 -15.80 -13.41 -2.21
N LEU A 113 -15.41 -14.02 -1.09
CA LEU A 113 -16.34 -14.21 0.02
C LEU A 113 -16.78 -12.85 0.57
N PRO A 114 -18.02 -12.71 1.04
CA PRO A 114 -18.49 -11.43 1.58
C PRO A 114 -17.79 -11.10 2.90
N TRP A 115 -17.70 -9.80 3.19
CA TRP A 115 -17.31 -9.31 4.50
C TRP A 115 -18.37 -9.66 5.56
N ASP A 116 -17.91 -10.08 6.73
CA ASP A 116 -18.73 -10.38 7.90
C ASP A 116 -17.99 -10.03 9.21
N LYS A 117 -18.69 -10.23 10.33
CA LYS A 117 -18.17 -9.97 11.68
C LYS A 117 -18.57 -11.07 12.66
N VAL A 118 -17.76 -11.26 13.67
CA VAL A 118 -17.99 -12.15 14.82
C VAL A 118 -17.98 -11.35 16.12
N ARG A 119 -18.24 -12.03 17.25
CA ARG A 119 -18.11 -11.41 18.57
C ARG A 119 -16.67 -10.95 18.80
N LYS A 120 -16.49 -9.70 19.24
CA LYS A 120 -15.18 -9.19 19.67
C LYS A 120 -14.60 -10.03 20.81
N THR A 121 -13.28 -10.06 20.90
CA THR A 121 -12.58 -10.67 22.03
C THR A 121 -12.45 -9.65 23.17
N ASN A 122 -12.13 -10.13 24.37
CA ASN A 122 -11.73 -9.26 25.47
C ASN A 122 -10.24 -8.95 25.29
N TYR A 123 -9.91 -7.67 25.16
CA TYR A 123 -8.54 -7.18 25.04
C TYR A 123 -8.43 -5.79 25.69
N THR A 124 -7.22 -5.38 26.04
CA THR A 124 -6.93 -4.05 26.58
C THR A 124 -6.04 -3.31 25.60
N GLN A 125 -6.42 -2.08 25.25
CA GLN A 125 -5.59 -1.21 24.42
C GLN A 125 -4.39 -0.69 25.21
N TRP A 126 -3.31 -0.37 24.51
CA TRP A 126 -2.08 0.11 25.14
C TRP A 126 -2.24 1.51 25.71
N VAL A 127 -2.45 2.50 24.83
CA VAL A 127 -2.71 3.90 25.15
C VAL A 127 -3.57 4.47 24.03
N SER A 128 -4.45 5.43 24.29
CA SER A 128 -5.14 6.12 23.19
C SER A 128 -4.13 6.90 22.34
N LEU A 129 -4.25 6.76 21.02
CA LEU A 129 -3.44 7.49 20.04
C LEU A 129 -4.25 8.59 19.33
N ASP A 130 -5.52 8.79 19.66
CA ASP A 130 -6.45 9.63 18.88
C ASP A 130 -5.95 11.08 18.76
N THR A 131 -5.55 11.67 19.88
CA THR A 131 -5.01 13.05 19.91
C THR A 131 -3.68 13.14 19.14
N LYS A 132 -2.82 12.12 19.26
CA LYS A 132 -1.53 12.08 18.56
C LYS A 132 -1.74 11.95 17.06
N ILE A 133 -2.62 11.06 16.60
CA ILE A 133 -2.99 10.88 15.20
C ILE A 133 -3.54 12.19 14.62
N ALA A 134 -4.41 12.89 15.34
CA ALA A 134 -4.95 14.18 14.89
C ALA A 134 -3.84 15.22 14.66
N GLN A 135 -2.88 15.34 15.58
CA GLN A 135 -1.73 16.24 15.44
C GLN A 135 -0.82 15.84 14.28
N LEU A 136 -0.55 14.54 14.12
CA LEU A 136 0.28 14.01 13.03
C LEU A 136 -0.35 14.26 11.66
N LYS A 137 -1.68 14.13 11.52
CA LYS A 137 -2.40 14.49 10.28
C LYS A 137 -2.20 15.96 9.90
N ILE A 138 -2.24 16.87 10.87
CA ILE A 138 -2.03 18.30 10.61
C ILE A 138 -0.60 18.55 10.11
N LYS A 139 0.40 17.96 10.78
CA LYS A 139 1.81 18.09 10.38
C LYS A 139 2.09 17.48 9.01
N ASN A 140 1.57 16.29 8.74
CA ASN A 140 1.67 15.62 7.44
C ASN A 140 1.07 16.49 6.33
N LYS A 141 -0.17 16.97 6.48
CA LYS A 141 -0.82 17.85 5.50
C LYS A 141 -0.02 19.12 5.21
N ALA A 142 0.59 19.71 6.26
CA ALA A 142 1.42 20.89 6.10
C ALA A 142 2.73 20.61 5.34
N ARG A 143 3.35 19.44 5.54
CA ARG A 143 4.56 19.01 4.82
C ARG A 143 4.29 18.68 3.37
N ILE A 144 3.34 17.80 3.09
CA ILE A 144 3.07 17.33 1.71
C ILE A 144 2.67 18.48 0.79
N LYS A 145 2.02 19.54 1.33
CA LYS A 145 1.65 20.74 0.56
C LYS A 145 2.87 21.54 0.06
N LYS A 146 4.02 21.42 0.72
CA LYS A 146 5.26 22.12 0.37
C LYS A 146 6.22 21.24 -0.42
N GLU A 147 5.94 19.94 -0.50
CA GLU A 147 6.84 18.97 -1.11
C GLU A 147 6.54 18.81 -2.61
N ILE A 148 7.57 18.96 -3.44
CA ILE A 148 7.41 19.02 -4.89
C ILE A 148 7.03 17.65 -5.45
N GLU A 149 7.57 16.56 -4.90
CA GLU A 149 7.22 15.22 -5.39
C GLU A 149 5.76 14.87 -5.13
N PHE A 150 5.17 15.32 -4.01
CA PHE A 150 3.73 15.20 -3.77
C PHE A 150 2.90 16.06 -4.73
N SER A 151 3.45 17.15 -5.26
CA SER A 151 2.80 17.94 -6.31
C SER A 151 2.78 17.18 -7.65
N TYR A 152 3.89 16.55 -8.04
CA TYR A 152 3.90 15.69 -9.24
C TYR A 152 2.94 14.49 -9.08
N LEU A 153 2.92 13.87 -7.90
CA LEU A 153 1.97 12.79 -7.61
C LEU A 153 0.52 13.26 -7.78
N ALA A 154 0.17 14.47 -7.31
CA ALA A 154 -1.16 15.01 -7.49
C ALA A 154 -1.51 15.24 -8.97
N GLU A 155 -0.56 15.70 -9.78
CA GLU A 155 -0.71 15.82 -11.24
C GLU A 155 -0.96 14.44 -11.89
N ASP A 156 -0.21 13.43 -11.49
CA ASP A 156 -0.31 12.06 -12.01
C ASP A 156 -1.65 11.41 -11.63
N ILE A 157 -2.09 11.60 -10.38
CA ILE A 157 -3.42 11.18 -9.92
C ILE A 157 -4.50 11.86 -10.78
N ALA A 158 -4.40 13.18 -10.99
CA ALA A 158 -5.38 13.91 -11.79
C ALA A 158 -5.38 13.46 -13.25
N GLN A 159 -4.22 13.12 -13.82
CA GLN A 159 -4.13 12.55 -15.17
C GLN A 159 -4.77 11.17 -15.24
N TYR A 160 -4.43 10.28 -14.30
CA TYR A 160 -5.02 8.96 -14.22
C TYR A 160 -6.54 9.03 -14.15
N GLN A 161 -7.09 9.88 -13.29
CA GLN A 161 -8.55 10.03 -13.14
C GLN A 161 -9.24 10.55 -14.41
N ARG A 162 -8.57 11.36 -15.23
CA ARG A 162 -9.11 11.78 -16.54
C ARG A 162 -9.08 10.65 -17.58
N GLU A 163 -8.12 9.75 -17.49
CA GLU A 163 -7.88 8.71 -18.48
C GLU A 163 -8.48 7.34 -18.09
N LYS A 164 -8.82 7.10 -16.82
CA LYS A 164 -9.16 5.76 -16.29
C LYS A 164 -10.31 5.06 -17.00
N ASP A 165 -11.31 5.81 -17.47
CA ASP A 165 -12.48 5.25 -18.16
C ASP A 165 -12.26 5.06 -19.67
N THR A 166 -11.08 5.44 -20.18
CA THR A 166 -10.72 5.33 -21.59
C THR A 166 -10.38 3.87 -21.93
N LYS A 167 -11.31 3.18 -22.60
CA LYS A 167 -11.16 1.76 -23.01
C LYS A 167 -10.65 1.57 -24.44
N THR A 168 -10.27 2.66 -25.11
CA THR A 168 -9.87 2.66 -26.51
C THR A 168 -8.49 3.25 -26.69
N ILE A 169 -7.72 2.72 -27.64
CA ILE A 169 -6.43 3.26 -28.04
C ILE A 169 -6.50 3.73 -29.49
N SER A 170 -5.96 4.92 -29.77
CA SER A 170 -5.83 5.38 -31.16
C SER A 170 -4.82 4.51 -31.91
N LEU A 171 -5.17 4.07 -33.11
CA LEU A 171 -4.24 3.41 -34.05
C LEU A 171 -3.59 4.39 -35.03
N VAL A 172 -3.94 5.68 -34.95
CA VAL A 172 -3.33 6.72 -35.79
C VAL A 172 -1.92 7.00 -35.26
N GLU A 173 -0.91 6.62 -36.03
CA GLU A 173 0.51 6.73 -35.69
C GLU A 173 0.88 8.13 -35.19
N LYS A 174 0.53 9.18 -35.94
CA LYS A 174 0.83 10.58 -35.57
C LYS A 174 0.29 10.96 -34.19
N VAL A 175 -0.91 10.49 -33.83
CA VAL A 175 -1.51 10.76 -32.51
C VAL A 175 -0.72 10.07 -31.40
N ARG A 176 -0.24 8.84 -31.65
CA ARG A 176 0.57 8.08 -30.70
C ARG A 176 1.95 8.70 -30.50
N ILE A 177 2.62 9.10 -31.59
CA ILE A 177 3.93 9.76 -31.54
C ILE A 177 3.82 11.07 -30.75
N THR A 178 2.84 11.93 -31.05
CA THR A 178 2.68 13.19 -30.31
C THR A 178 2.37 12.96 -28.82
N LYS A 179 1.59 11.92 -28.46
CA LYS A 179 1.35 11.56 -27.05
C LYS A 179 2.63 11.07 -26.38
N GLN A 180 3.42 10.24 -27.06
CA GLN A 180 4.70 9.75 -26.56
C GLN A 180 5.70 10.88 -26.34
N GLU A 181 5.92 11.74 -27.32
CA GLU A 181 6.83 12.89 -27.24
C GLU A 181 6.45 13.85 -26.09
N LYS A 182 5.14 14.06 -25.90
CA LYS A 182 4.63 14.86 -24.77
C LYS A 182 5.00 14.21 -23.43
N ASN A 183 4.73 12.92 -23.27
CA ASN A 183 5.02 12.18 -22.04
C ASN A 183 6.53 12.14 -21.75
N GLU A 184 7.37 11.91 -22.78
CA GLU A 184 8.82 11.92 -22.67
C GLU A 184 9.35 13.29 -22.26
N LYS A 185 8.83 14.37 -22.85
CA LYS A 185 9.22 15.74 -22.49
C LYS A 185 8.84 16.09 -21.05
N GLU A 186 7.64 15.71 -20.60
CA GLU A 186 7.19 15.91 -19.22
C GLU A 186 8.01 15.08 -18.23
N GLY A 187 8.28 13.80 -18.56
CA GLY A 187 9.14 12.92 -17.78
C GLY A 187 10.56 13.45 -17.66
N LEU A 188 11.19 13.83 -18.77
CA LEU A 188 12.54 14.40 -18.81
C LEU A 188 12.65 15.69 -18.00
N LYS A 189 11.63 16.56 -18.09
CA LYS A 189 11.57 17.78 -17.27
C LYS A 189 11.64 17.44 -15.78
N ARG A 190 10.78 16.53 -15.30
CA ARG A 190 10.75 16.14 -13.88
C ARG A 190 12.05 15.46 -13.44
N ILE A 191 12.64 14.63 -14.31
CA ILE A 191 13.95 14.01 -14.06
C ILE A 191 15.04 15.06 -13.92
N ASN A 192 15.14 16.03 -14.83
CA ASN A 192 16.13 17.09 -14.75
C ASN A 192 15.96 17.97 -13.51
N GLU A 193 14.70 18.25 -13.12
CA GLU A 193 14.41 18.92 -11.85
C GLU A 193 14.89 18.11 -10.64
N ARG A 194 14.77 16.77 -10.65
CA ARG A 194 15.29 15.88 -9.61
C ARG A 194 16.82 15.81 -9.61
N LEU A 195 17.46 15.65 -10.76
CA LEU A 195 18.92 15.63 -10.91
C LEU A 195 19.52 16.93 -10.38
N LYS A 196 18.93 18.08 -10.73
CA LYS A 196 19.35 19.38 -10.21
C LYS A 196 19.24 19.48 -8.69
N ARG A 197 18.16 18.97 -8.09
CA ARG A 197 18.01 18.89 -6.62
C ARG A 197 19.06 17.98 -5.98
N ALA A 198 19.49 16.94 -6.67
CA ALA A 198 20.56 16.03 -6.25
C ALA A 198 21.98 16.56 -6.55
N GLY A 199 22.12 17.76 -7.14
CA GLY A 199 23.42 18.32 -7.52
C GLY A 199 24.06 17.67 -8.74
N LEU A 200 23.29 16.89 -9.52
CA LEU A 200 23.73 16.23 -10.74
C LEU A 200 23.43 17.10 -11.97
N LYS A 201 24.12 16.80 -13.08
CA LYS A 201 23.90 17.50 -14.37
C LYS A 201 22.60 17.05 -15.01
N GLU A 202 21.93 17.99 -15.67
CA GLU A 202 20.77 17.70 -16.51
C GLU A 202 21.16 16.84 -17.71
N VAL A 203 20.23 16.01 -18.15
CA VAL A 203 20.39 15.05 -19.24
C VAL A 203 19.49 15.44 -20.43
N LYS A 204 19.87 14.97 -21.63
CA LYS A 204 19.14 15.28 -22.87
C LYS A 204 18.12 14.18 -23.23
N SER A 205 18.40 12.94 -22.87
CA SER A 205 17.47 11.80 -22.98
C SER A 205 17.26 11.14 -21.62
N ILE A 206 16.15 10.39 -21.50
CA ILE A 206 15.90 9.49 -20.37
C ILE A 206 16.97 8.36 -20.33
N ASP A 207 17.53 7.98 -21.47
CA ASP A 207 18.59 6.97 -21.54
C ASP A 207 19.92 7.43 -20.94
N ASP A 208 20.10 8.75 -20.81
CA ASP A 208 21.32 9.37 -20.28
C ASP A 208 21.29 9.52 -18.75
N ILE A 209 20.22 9.07 -18.07
CA ILE A 209 20.11 9.13 -16.61
C ILE A 209 21.23 8.29 -15.98
N PRO A 210 21.96 8.82 -14.98
CA PRO A 210 22.98 8.05 -14.27
C PRO A 210 22.39 6.75 -13.71
N LYS A 211 23.06 5.61 -13.95
CA LYS A 211 22.52 4.28 -13.56
C LYS A 211 22.35 4.08 -12.06
N ASP A 212 23.10 4.84 -11.28
CA ASP A 212 23.08 4.89 -9.82
C ASP A 212 22.08 5.93 -9.27
N PHE A 213 21.42 6.69 -10.14
CA PHE A 213 20.42 7.65 -9.72
C PHE A 213 19.09 6.96 -9.42
N GLU A 214 18.70 6.96 -8.14
CA GLU A 214 17.42 6.45 -7.68
C GLU A 214 16.44 7.58 -7.39
N ILE A 215 15.19 7.42 -7.86
CA ILE A 215 14.11 8.32 -7.51
C ILE A 215 13.71 8.05 -6.06
N SER A 216 13.62 9.12 -5.28
CA SER A 216 13.28 9.05 -3.86
C SER A 216 11.89 8.46 -3.61
N ASP A 217 11.78 7.51 -2.67
CA ASP A 217 10.48 7.01 -2.20
C ASP A 217 9.85 8.02 -1.24
N ILE A 218 8.97 8.84 -1.78
CA ILE A 218 8.33 9.95 -1.07
C ILE A 218 7.38 9.46 0.04
N PHE A 219 6.79 8.28 -0.12
CA PHE A 219 5.91 7.70 0.88
C PHE A 219 6.72 7.16 2.06
N LEU A 220 7.83 6.48 1.78
CA LEU A 220 8.74 6.02 2.83
C LEU A 220 9.34 7.20 3.62
N ILE A 221 9.76 8.26 2.93
CA ILE A 221 10.32 9.46 3.58
C ILE A 221 9.28 10.15 4.46
N GLU A 222 8.06 10.38 3.95
CA GLU A 222 7.02 11.02 4.76
C GLU A 222 6.57 10.13 5.92
N ALA A 223 6.53 8.80 5.74
CA ALA A 223 6.29 7.86 6.85
C ALA A 223 7.39 7.95 7.92
N GLY A 224 8.65 8.12 7.50
CA GLY A 224 9.78 8.42 8.39
C GLY A 224 9.59 9.72 9.18
N HIS A 225 9.16 10.80 8.51
CA HIS A 225 8.86 12.07 9.18
C HIS A 225 7.69 11.98 10.15
N ILE A 226 6.61 11.26 9.80
CA ILE A 226 5.49 11.01 10.71
C ILE A 226 5.96 10.23 11.95
N THR A 227 6.82 9.23 11.76
CA THR A 227 7.37 8.44 12.86
C THR A 227 8.24 9.29 13.78
N LEU A 228 9.07 10.17 13.21
CA LEU A 228 9.88 11.12 13.97
C LEU A 228 9.03 12.16 14.71
N ASP A 229 7.93 12.62 14.13
CA ASP A 229 6.99 13.47 14.85
C ASP A 229 6.33 12.73 16.00
N PHE A 230 5.92 11.48 15.77
CA PHE A 230 5.27 10.66 16.77
C PHE A 230 6.18 10.41 17.97
N SER A 231 7.48 10.23 17.75
CA SER A 231 8.44 10.07 18.84
C SER A 231 8.67 11.31 19.71
N LYS A 232 8.21 12.48 19.24
CA LYS A 232 8.29 13.75 19.98
C LYS A 232 6.98 14.11 20.71
N LEU A 233 5.93 13.30 20.58
CA LEU A 233 4.62 13.48 21.23
C LEU A 233 4.40 12.48 22.37
#